data_AF-A0A9E2N7W3-F1
#
_entry.id   AF-A0A9E2N7W3-F1
#
_cell.length_a   1.000
_cell.length_b   1.000
_cell.length_c   1.000
_cell.angle_alpha   90.00
_cell.angle_beta   90.00
_cell.angle_gamma   90.00
#
_symmetry.space_group_name_H-M   'P 1'
#
loop_
_entity.id
_entity.type
_entity.pdbx_description
1 polymer ?
#
loop_
_entity_poly.entity_id
_entity_poly.type
_entity_poly.pdbx_seq_one_letter_code
_entity_poly.pdbx_strand_id
1 'polypeptide(L)' 'AMQVMGGIGYTSVFPIERIHRDLRLASIWTGTNEVMAMIIAHEWYREYFKSGRASQPRDYEADAEAAMEMEEKIYE' A
#
# COMPACT_ATOMS: atom_id res chain seq x y z
N ALA A 1 -14.97 8.92 -1.13
CA ALA A 1 -16.33 8.70 -1.67
C ALA A 1 -17.42 9.06 -0.67
N MET A 2 -17.44 8.50 0.56
CA MET A 2 -18.35 8.93 1.64
C MET A 2 -18.32 10.44 1.89
N GLN A 3 -17.12 11.00 2.07
CA GLN A 3 -16.92 12.43 2.31
C GLN A 3 -17.45 13.33 1.18
N VAL A 4 -17.37 12.86 -0.07
CA VAL A 4 -17.82 13.63 -1.24
C VAL A 4 -19.35 13.66 -1.32
N MET A 5 -20.03 12.58 -0.94
CA MET A 5 -21.49 12.57 -0.83
C MET A 5 -21.99 13.37 0.39
N GLY A 6 -21.15 13.64 1.38
CA GLY A 6 -21.58 14.29 2.63
C GLY A 6 -22.61 13.44 3.38
N GLY A 7 -23.55 14.10 4.06
CA GLY A 7 -24.49 13.43 4.99
C GLY A 7 -25.34 12.32 4.37
N ILE A 8 -25.72 12.43 3.10
CA ILE A 8 -26.53 11.40 2.42
C ILE A 8 -25.76 10.08 2.24
N GLY A 9 -24.43 10.13 2.21
CA GLY A 9 -23.58 8.95 2.12
C GLY A 9 -23.63 8.04 3.36
N TYR A 10 -24.10 8.55 4.49
CA TYR A 10 -24.33 7.81 5.75
C TYR A 10 -25.77 7.32 5.92
N THR A 11 -26.56 7.36 4.85
CA THR A 11 -27.93 6.86 4.84
C THR A 11 -28.04 5.63 3.96
N SER A 12 -29.08 4.84 4.18
CA SER A 12 -29.38 3.65 3.38
C SER A 12 -29.89 3.96 1.96
N VAL A 13 -29.99 5.24 1.58
CA VAL A 13 -30.41 5.68 0.23
C VAL A 13 -29.41 5.24 -0.83
N PHE A 14 -28.11 5.32 -0.51
CA PHE A 14 -27.04 4.84 -1.39
C PHE A 14 -26.27 3.70 -0.72
N PRO A 15 -25.83 2.66 -1.47
CA PRO A 15 -25.19 1.49 -0.88
C PRO A 15 -23.76 1.74 -0.38
N ILE A 16 -23.29 2.99 -0.40
CA ILE A 16 -21.88 3.34 -0.19
C ILE A 16 -21.40 3.11 1.24
N GLU A 17 -22.25 3.37 2.24
CA GLU A 17 -21.96 3.05 3.64
C GLU A 17 -21.75 1.56 3.87
N ARG A 18 -22.54 0.72 3.19
CA ARG A 18 -22.47 -0.73 3.31
C ARG A 18 -21.20 -1.25 2.67
N ILE A 19 -20.90 -0.81 1.45
CA ILE A 19 -19.65 -1.17 0.75
C ILE A 19 -18.44 -0.77 1.60
N HIS A 20 -18.45 0.43 2.20
CA HIS A 20 -17.35 0.87 3.05
C HIS A 20 -17.16 -0.03 4.29
N ARG A 21 -18.26 -0.47 4.90
CA ARG A 21 -18.24 -1.42 6.03
C ARG A 21 -17.71 -2.79 5.63
N ASP A 22 -18.18 -3.33 4.52
CA ASP A 22 -17.77 -4.65 4.03
C ASP A 22 -16.29 -4.68 3.65
N LEU A 23 -15.79 -3.60 3.03
CA LEU A 23 -14.37 -3.46 2.71
C LEU A 23 -13.47 -3.46 3.95
N ARG A 24 -13.95 -2.97 5.10
CA ARG A 24 -13.16 -3.00 6.33
C ARG A 24 -12.96 -4.42 6.87
N LEU A 25 -13.84 -5.36 6.56
CA LEU A 25 -13.65 -6.77 6.90
C LEU A 25 -12.57 -7.43 6.04
N ALA A 26 -12.39 -6.97 4.79
CA ALA A 26 -11.38 -7.51 3.89
C ALA A 26 -9.95 -7.33 4.44
N SER A 27 -9.69 -6.30 5.27
CA SER A 27 -8.37 -6.08 5.87
C SER A 27 -8.01 -7.03 7.02
N ILE A 28 -8.91 -7.92 7.45
CA ILE A 28 -8.66 -8.88 8.54
C ILE A 28 -8.96 -10.33 8.17
N TRP A 29 -9.77 -10.58 7.14
CA TRP A 29 -10.33 -11.91 6.86
C TRP A 29 -9.26 -12.97 6.59
N THR A 30 -8.40 -12.74 5.60
CA THR A 30 -7.41 -13.73 5.11
C THR A 30 -6.00 -13.46 5.64
N GLY A 31 -5.91 -12.81 6.80
CA GLY A 31 -4.69 -12.23 7.33
C GLY A 31 -4.81 -10.71 7.42
N THR A 32 -4.33 -10.14 8.53
CA THR A 32 -4.35 -8.69 8.68
C THR A 32 -3.32 -8.05 7.75
N ASN A 33 -3.54 -6.79 7.39
CA ASN A 33 -2.61 -6.03 6.54
C ASN A 33 -1.17 -6.06 7.09
N GLU A 34 -1.01 -6.00 8.41
CA GLU A 34 0.29 -6.01 9.09
C GLU A 34 1.00 -7.37 8.95
N VAL A 35 0.26 -8.46 9.13
CA VAL A 35 0.81 -9.82 8.96
C VAL A 35 1.18 -10.07 7.50
N MET A 36 0.33 -9.66 6.56
CA MET A 36 0.62 -9.76 5.13
C MET A 36 1.87 -8.96 4.75
N ALA A 37 2.01 -7.73 5.24
CA ALA A 37 3.20 -6.91 5.02
C ALA A 37 4.47 -7.57 5.58
N MET A 38 4.39 -8.17 6.78
CA MET A 38 5.49 -8.91 7.38
C MET A 38 5.89 -10.14 6.54
N ILE A 39 4.92 -10.91 6.04
CA ILE A 39 5.18 -12.08 5.18
C ILE A 39 5.86 -11.65 3.88
N ILE A 40 5.37 -10.59 3.23
CA ILE A 40 5.96 -10.05 2.00
C ILE A 40 7.41 -9.62 2.25
N ALA A 41 7.66 -8.85 3.32
CA ALA A 41 9.00 -8.41 3.65
C ALA A 41 9.95 -9.60 3.90
N HIS A 42 9.49 -10.60 4.67
CA HIS A 42 10.26 -11.80 4.96
C HIS A 42 10.62 -12.60 3.70
N GLU A 43 9.64 -12.84 2.82
CA GLU A 43 9.89 -13.56 1.55
C GLU A 43 10.81 -12.76 0.62
N TRP A 44 10.62 -11.44 0.52
CA TRP A 44 11.48 -10.58 -0.26
C TRP A 44 12.94 -10.66 0.21
N TYR A 45 13.20 -10.54 1.52
CA TYR A 45 14.57 -10.67 2.05
C TYR A 45 15.16 -12.05 1.75
N ARG A 46 14.35 -13.11 1.87
CA ARG A 46 14.79 -14.48 1.58
C ARG A 46 15.20 -14.66 0.11
N GLU A 47 14.44 -14.10 -0.82
CA GLU A 47 14.77 -14.11 -2.25
C GLU A 47 15.99 -13.23 -2.57
N TYR A 48 16.07 -12.06 -1.94
CA TYR A 48 17.21 -11.14 -2.08
C TYR A 48 18.53 -11.83 -1.68
N PHE A 49 18.57 -12.51 -0.53
CA PHE A 49 19.77 -13.23 -0.10
C PHE A 49 20.07 -14.47 -0.96
N LYS A 50 19.06 -15.12 -1.54
CA LYS A 50 19.25 -16.28 -2.44
C LYS A 50 19.75 -15.91 -3.83
N SER A 51 19.28 -14.80 -4.39
CA SER A 51 19.61 -14.38 -5.77
C SER A 51 21.01 -13.77 -5.90
N GLY A 52 21.64 -13.38 -4.78
CA GLY A 52 22.93 -12.68 -4.80
C GLY A 52 22.87 -11.36 -5.58
N ARG A 53 24.00 -10.66 -5.74
CA ARG A 53 24.07 -9.38 -6.48
C ARG A 53 23.65 -9.45 -7.97
N ALA A 54 23.30 -10.63 -8.49
CA ALA A 54 23.01 -10.86 -9.90
C ALA A 54 21.66 -10.27 -10.36
N SER A 55 20.72 -10.05 -9.45
CA SER A 55 19.43 -9.39 -9.74
C SER A 55 19.28 -8.19 -8.80
N GLN A 56 19.96 -7.09 -9.11
CA GLN A 56 19.58 -5.83 -8.48
C GLN A 56 18.12 -5.53 -8.86
N PRO A 57 17.19 -5.42 -7.90
CA PRO A 57 15.83 -4.97 -8.20
C PRO A 57 15.90 -3.58 -8.83
N ARG A 58 14.89 -3.25 -9.66
CA ARG A 58 14.76 -1.95 -10.32
C ARG A 58 14.92 -0.83 -9.29
N ASP A 59 15.82 0.11 -9.56
CA ASP A 59 16.08 1.25 -8.69
C ASP A 59 15.00 2.31 -8.89
N TYR A 60 13.98 2.27 -8.02
CA TYR A 60 12.84 3.19 -8.06
C TYR A 60 13.24 4.64 -7.75
N GLU A 61 14.34 4.87 -7.02
CA GLU A 61 14.84 6.23 -6.82
C GLU A 61 15.39 6.79 -8.12
N ALA A 62 16.12 5.99 -8.90
CA ALA A 62 16.65 6.39 -10.20
C ALA A 62 15.58 6.60 -11.28
N ASP A 63 14.39 5.99 -11.12
CA ASP A 63 13.27 6.16 -12.04
C ASP A 63 12.52 7.50 -11.88
N ALA A 64 12.72 8.22 -10.77
CA ALA A 64 12.07 9.50 -10.53
C ALA A 64 12.67 10.62 -11.40
N GLU A 65 11.84 11.51 -11.95
CA GLU A 65 12.34 12.65 -12.75
C GLU A 65 13.29 13.55 -11.94
N ALA A 66 13.03 13.72 -10.64
CA ALA A 66 13.86 14.49 -9.72
C ALA A 66 14.95 13.65 -9.02
N ALA A 67 15.29 12.45 -9.51
CA ALA A 67 16.22 11.52 -8.86
C ALA A 67 17.59 12.15 -8.53
N MET A 68 18.03 13.14 -9.31
CA MET A 68 19.33 13.80 -9.17
C MET A 68 19.27 15.13 -8.39
N GLU A 69 18.08 15.57 -7.96
CA GLU A 69 17.89 16.84 -7.26
C GLU A 69 18.02 16.63 -5.74
N MET A 70 19.24 16.78 -5.22
CA MET A 70 19.55 16.52 -3.80
C MET A 70 18.86 17.50 -2.82
N GLU A 71 18.35 18.64 -3.29
CA GLU A 71 17.69 19.65 -2.45
C GLU A 71 16.24 19.28 -2.09
N GLU A 72 15.59 18.36 -2.82
CA GLU A 72 14.19 17.96 -2.59
C GLU A 72 14.02 16.61 -1.88
N LYS A 73 15.09 15.95 -1.44
CA LYS A 73 14.95 14.73 -0.62
C LYS A 73 14.41 15.08 0.78
N ILE A 74 13.09 15.02 0.92
CA ILE A 74 12.40 15.14 2.21
C ILE A 74 12.50 13.77 2.92
N TYR A 75 13.21 13.74 4.06
CA TYR A 75 13.45 12.53 4.87
C TYR A 75 12.47 12.36 6.04
N GLU A 76 11.34 13.07 6.03
CA GLU A 76 10.30 13.01 7.08
C GLU A 76 9.23 11.94 6.82
#